data_AF-V2URY9-F1
#
_entry.id   AF-V2URY9-F1
#
_cell.length_a   1.000
_cell.length_b   1.000
_cell.length_c   1.000
_cell.angle_alpha   90.00
_cell.angle_beta   90.00
_cell.angle_gamma   90.00
#
_symmetry.space_group_name_H-M   'P 1'
#
loop_
_entity.id
_entity.type
_entity.pdbx_description
1 polymer ?
#
loop_
_entity_poly.entity_id
_entity_poly.type
_entity_poly.pdbx_seq_one_letter_code
_entity_poly.pdbx_strand_id
1 'polypeptide(L)'
;MLLRNENFYHIEYLGEKGITQRCLVSLGNLIQTNPNLTYALLLTNNQSHALIIKDIFESYFVIRSGFASGYSGEGAKGLATALSLLEKHQIETEEILVSSKILNKLNHSSLSDVNIDSLFSQEIIRPIRLHDYIYPFRTEVSEVYNPKRYYPLELPYSIIDDRIFDLALLFKQDPDSALLKAYKRLEDIVRTRTGINVNSSRLFSQALLPPKGCLTWDLPDNSEIDGRANLFINTYKAFRNARAHREKDENFIHQYREFLLINELYLLESEAIPLKTEQ
;
A
#
# COMPACT_ATOMS: atom_id res chain seq x y z
N MET A 1 -23.09 -7.36 43.10
CA MET A 1 -21.72 -7.17 42.58
C MET A 1 -21.86 -6.64 41.17
N LEU A 2 -21.76 -5.32 40.98
CA LEU A 2 -21.84 -4.70 39.66
C LEU A 2 -20.50 -4.93 38.97
N LEU A 3 -20.47 -5.80 37.95
CA LEU A 3 -19.36 -5.86 37.01
C LEU A 3 -19.28 -4.47 36.35
N ARG A 4 -18.22 -3.71 36.64
CA ARG A 4 -17.88 -2.57 35.80
C ARG A 4 -17.49 -3.15 34.46
N ASN A 5 -18.20 -2.78 33.40
CA ASN A 5 -17.70 -2.94 32.04
C ASN A 5 -16.49 -2.01 31.92
N GLU A 6 -15.30 -2.53 32.25
CA GLU A 6 -14.06 -1.86 31.88
C GLU A 6 -13.90 -2.11 30.38
N ASN A 7 -14.12 -1.07 29.58
CA ASN A 7 -13.72 -1.09 28.18
C ASN A 7 -12.20 -1.14 28.16
N PHE A 8 -11.62 -2.14 27.50
CA PHE A 8 -10.18 -2.21 27.28
C PHE A 8 -9.94 -1.88 25.81
N TYR A 9 -9.72 -0.60 25.51
CA TYR A 9 -9.49 -0.19 24.14
C TYR A 9 -8.05 -0.51 23.73
N HIS A 10 -7.90 -1.07 22.53
CA HIS A 10 -6.60 -1.16 21.88
C HIS A 10 -6.27 0.19 21.26
N ILE A 11 -5.18 0.82 21.74
CA ILE A 11 -4.75 2.15 21.28
C ILE A 11 -3.32 2.07 20.73
N GLU A 12 -3.16 2.43 19.47
CA GLU A 12 -1.85 2.55 18.82
C GLU A 12 -1.44 4.01 18.67
N TYR A 13 -0.18 4.33 18.96
CA TYR A 13 0.35 5.69 18.90
C TYR A 13 1.41 5.82 17.82
N LEU A 14 1.06 6.55 16.76
CA LEU A 14 1.84 6.71 15.55
C LEU A 14 2.31 8.16 15.37
N GLY A 15 3.27 8.36 14.47
CA GLY A 15 3.86 9.69 14.21
C GLY A 15 4.67 10.23 15.39
N GLU A 16 5.06 11.50 15.29
CA GLU A 16 5.91 12.14 16.30
C GLU A 16 5.49 13.59 16.54
N LYS A 17 5.47 13.98 17.82
CA LYS A 17 5.13 15.34 18.23
C LYS A 17 6.04 16.35 17.54
N GLY A 18 5.46 17.34 16.89
CA GLY A 18 6.19 18.42 16.23
C GLY A 18 6.88 18.04 14.91
N ILE A 19 6.75 16.81 14.42
CA ILE A 19 7.34 16.38 13.14
C ILE A 19 6.23 16.03 12.13
N THR A 20 5.80 17.04 11.37
CA THR A 20 4.74 16.93 10.36
C THR A 20 4.93 15.75 9.41
N GLN A 21 6.12 15.61 8.83
CA GLN A 21 6.39 14.58 7.82
C GLN A 21 6.25 13.16 8.39
N ARG A 22 6.71 12.91 9.63
CA ARG A 22 6.53 11.60 10.29
C ARG A 22 5.05 11.30 10.54
N CYS A 23 4.26 12.30 10.91
CA CYS A 23 2.81 12.14 11.08
C CYS A 23 2.09 11.84 9.75
N LEU A 24 2.46 12.51 8.65
CA LEU A 24 1.87 12.24 7.33
C LEU A 24 2.19 10.86 6.80
N VAL A 25 3.45 10.41 6.92
CA VAL A 25 3.85 9.05 6.52
C VAL A 25 3.12 8.01 7.37
N SER A 26 3.00 8.26 8.68
CA SER A 26 2.26 7.37 9.58
C SER A 26 0.79 7.27 9.20
N LEU A 27 0.14 8.40 8.89
CA LEU A 27 -1.24 8.43 8.42
C LEU A 27 -1.40 7.69 7.09
N GLY A 28 -0.51 7.91 6.12
CA GLY A 28 -0.54 7.20 4.84
C GLY A 28 -0.38 5.69 4.99
N ASN A 29 0.54 5.25 5.86
CA ASN A 29 0.71 3.82 6.17
C ASN A 29 -0.53 3.23 6.86
N LEU A 30 -1.06 3.92 7.87
CA LEU A 30 -2.27 3.50 8.59
C LEU A 30 -3.42 3.28 7.60
N ILE A 31 -3.71 4.26 6.75
CA ILE A 31 -4.78 4.19 5.74
C ILE A 31 -4.55 3.05 4.75
N GLN A 32 -3.31 2.84 4.28
CA GLN A 32 -3.01 1.78 3.31
C GLN A 32 -3.16 0.37 3.90
N THR A 33 -2.86 0.20 5.18
CA THR A 33 -2.81 -1.11 5.84
C THR A 33 -4.07 -1.45 6.61
N ASN A 34 -4.96 -0.48 6.86
CA ASN A 34 -6.19 -0.66 7.62
C ASN A 34 -7.38 -0.26 6.75
N PRO A 35 -8.03 -1.20 6.05
CA PRO A 35 -9.14 -0.89 5.13
C PRO A 35 -10.44 -0.50 5.86
N ASN A 36 -10.51 -0.69 7.17
CA ASN A 36 -11.75 -0.54 7.95
C ASN A 36 -11.82 0.77 8.77
N LEU A 37 -10.94 1.74 8.50
CA LEU A 37 -11.00 3.05 9.16
C LEU A 37 -12.25 3.78 8.70
N THR A 38 -13.04 4.29 9.64
CA THR A 38 -14.34 4.91 9.32
C THR A 38 -14.45 6.36 9.77
N TYR A 39 -13.82 6.71 10.89
CA TYR A 39 -14.07 7.98 11.55
C TYR A 39 -12.82 8.52 12.22
N ALA A 40 -12.61 9.82 12.13
CA ALA A 40 -11.47 10.55 12.67
C ALA A 40 -11.90 11.79 13.45
N LEU A 41 -11.28 12.02 14.61
CA LEU A 41 -11.36 13.28 15.33
C LEU A 41 -10.04 14.05 15.17
N LEU A 42 -10.14 15.28 14.69
CA LEU A 42 -9.11 16.30 14.80
C LEU A 42 -9.13 16.89 16.21
N LEU A 43 -8.08 16.60 16.98
CA LEU A 43 -7.92 17.07 18.34
C LEU A 43 -7.16 18.40 18.34
N THR A 44 -7.85 19.50 18.62
CA THR A 44 -7.28 20.85 18.56
C THR A 44 -7.03 21.43 19.94
N ASN A 45 -5.79 21.88 20.20
CA ASN A 45 -5.46 22.77 21.30
C ASN A 45 -4.74 24.00 20.75
N ASN A 46 -5.41 25.16 20.78
CA ASN A 46 -4.92 26.39 20.15
C ASN A 46 -4.60 26.14 18.66
N GLN A 47 -3.32 26.22 18.30
CA GLN A 47 -2.80 26.03 16.93
C GLN A 47 -2.09 24.68 16.76
N SER A 48 -2.21 23.75 17.71
CA SER A 48 -1.61 22.42 17.63
C SER A 48 -2.70 21.37 17.46
N HIS A 49 -2.45 20.42 16.55
CA HIS A 49 -3.43 19.41 16.19
C HIS A 49 -2.84 18.01 16.18
N ALA A 50 -3.64 17.05 16.64
CA ALA A 50 -3.43 15.61 16.55
C ALA A 50 -4.66 14.94 15.92
N LEU A 51 -4.55 13.68 15.52
CA LEU A 51 -5.70 12.89 15.08
C LEU A 51 -5.89 11.69 16.00
N ILE A 52 -7.14 11.32 16.24
CA ILE A 52 -7.50 9.97 16.66
C ILE A 52 -8.47 9.39 15.65
N ILE A 53 -8.18 8.21 15.15
CA ILE A 53 -8.92 7.54 14.07
C ILE A 53 -9.38 6.22 14.63
N LYS A 54 -10.62 5.82 14.34
CA LYS A 54 -11.14 4.52 14.73
C LYS A 54 -11.58 3.69 13.52
N ASP A 55 -11.53 2.39 13.69
CA ASP A 55 -12.08 1.42 12.75
C ASP A 55 -13.47 0.93 13.17
N ILE A 56 -14.06 0.07 12.35
CA ILE A 56 -15.36 -0.58 12.62
C ILE A 56 -15.36 -1.50 13.85
N PHE A 57 -14.17 -1.87 14.36
CA PHE A 57 -14.00 -2.79 15.48
C PHE A 57 -13.71 -2.06 16.79
N GLU A 58 -13.82 -0.72 16.79
CA GLU A 58 -13.49 0.13 17.94
C GLU A 58 -12.02 -0.02 18.39
N SER A 59 -11.11 -0.24 17.43
CA SER A 59 -9.67 -0.02 17.61
C SER A 59 -9.34 1.44 17.36
N TYR A 60 -8.42 2.01 18.14
CA TYR A 60 -8.10 3.44 18.08
C TYR A 60 -6.63 3.67 17.69
N PHE A 61 -6.44 4.57 16.73
CA PHE A 61 -5.14 4.93 16.19
C PHE A 61 -4.90 6.43 16.37
N VAL A 62 -3.89 6.79 17.13
CA VAL A 62 -3.51 8.17 17.40
C VAL A 62 -2.38 8.58 16.46
N ILE A 63 -2.58 9.63 15.68
CA ILE A 63 -1.47 10.36 15.06
C ILE A 63 -1.10 11.51 16.01
N ARG A 64 0.11 11.46 16.57
CA ARG A 64 0.62 12.46 17.52
C ARG A 64 0.57 13.88 16.97
N SER A 65 0.71 14.87 17.86
CA SER A 65 0.53 16.27 17.51
C SER A 65 1.70 16.86 16.71
N GLY A 66 1.81 16.45 15.45
CA GLY A 66 2.77 16.95 14.47
C GLY A 66 2.21 18.03 13.56
N PHE A 67 0.91 18.34 13.66
CA PHE A 67 0.23 19.30 12.80
C PHE A 67 0.01 20.63 13.52
N ALA A 68 -0.08 21.71 12.75
CA ALA A 68 -0.31 23.05 13.29
C ALA A 68 -1.26 23.87 12.39
N SER A 69 -1.74 25.02 12.86
CA SER A 69 -2.54 25.96 12.07
C SER A 69 -2.23 27.42 12.44
N GLY A 70 -2.84 28.38 11.74
CA GLY A 70 -2.68 29.82 12.02
C GLY A 70 -1.47 30.49 11.38
N TYR A 71 -0.72 29.77 10.52
CA TYR A 71 0.38 30.31 9.72
C TYR A 71 0.54 29.47 8.44
N SER A 72 1.33 29.95 7.46
CA SER A 72 1.47 29.32 6.13
C SER A 72 2.62 28.30 6.02
N GLY A 73 3.13 27.80 7.14
CA GLY A 73 4.30 26.91 7.17
C GLY A 73 3.98 25.42 7.06
N GLU A 74 4.99 24.58 7.27
CA GLU A 74 4.92 23.12 7.07
C GLU A 74 3.81 22.45 7.89
N GLY A 75 3.62 22.85 9.16
CA GLY A 75 2.58 22.28 10.02
C GLY A 75 1.16 22.48 9.49
N ALA A 76 0.86 23.66 8.93
CA ALA A 76 -0.45 23.97 8.36
C ALA A 76 -0.67 23.30 7.00
N LYS A 77 0.36 23.28 6.15
CA LYS A 77 0.34 22.50 4.90
C LYS A 77 0.15 21.01 5.16
N GLY A 78 0.81 20.50 6.20
CA GLY A 78 0.67 19.12 6.64
C GLY A 78 -0.71 18.81 7.19
N LEU A 79 -1.30 19.71 7.98
CA LEU A 79 -2.69 19.56 8.43
C LEU A 79 -3.66 19.48 7.24
N ALA A 80 -3.56 20.41 6.29
CA ALA A 80 -4.38 20.41 5.08
C ALA A 80 -4.22 19.12 4.28
N THR A 81 -2.98 18.62 4.16
CA THR A 81 -2.69 17.35 3.49
C THR A 81 -3.31 16.17 4.22
N ALA A 82 -3.21 16.11 5.55
CA ALA A 82 -3.78 15.05 6.36
C ALA A 82 -5.30 14.99 6.22
N LEU A 83 -5.99 16.12 6.33
CA LEU A 83 -7.44 16.21 6.16
C LEU A 83 -7.88 15.80 4.75
N SER A 84 -7.12 16.22 3.73
CA SER A 84 -7.42 15.84 2.34
C SER A 84 -7.17 14.36 2.05
N LEU A 85 -6.22 13.72 2.77
CA LEU A 85 -6.03 12.26 2.72
C LEU A 85 -7.24 11.54 3.33
N LEU A 86 -7.72 11.99 4.49
CA LEU A 86 -8.91 11.40 5.14
C LEU A 86 -10.15 11.55 4.25
N GLU A 87 -10.39 12.74 3.70
CA GLU A 87 -11.50 13.02 2.77
C GLU A 87 -11.44 12.12 1.53
N LYS A 88 -10.25 11.97 0.92
CA LYS A 88 -10.05 11.11 -0.25
C LYS A 88 -10.41 9.65 0.02
N HIS A 89 -10.17 9.17 1.23
CA HIS A 89 -10.49 7.80 1.65
C HIS A 89 -11.87 7.68 2.30
N GLN A 90 -12.70 8.71 2.20
CA GLN A 90 -14.06 8.73 2.74
C GLN A 90 -14.12 8.45 4.25
N ILE A 91 -13.07 8.84 4.98
CA ILE A 91 -13.03 8.75 6.44
C ILE A 91 -13.71 10.01 6.97
N GLU A 92 -14.86 9.82 7.62
CA GLU A 92 -15.60 10.92 8.24
C GLU A 92 -14.70 11.62 9.26
N THR A 93 -14.59 12.93 9.18
CA THR A 93 -13.66 13.69 10.02
C THR A 93 -14.39 14.86 10.67
N GLU A 94 -14.26 14.96 11.99
CA GLU A 94 -14.82 16.03 12.80
C GLU A 94 -13.74 16.65 13.69
N GLU A 95 -13.94 17.87 14.21
CA GLU A 95 -12.98 18.55 15.08
C GLU A 95 -13.54 18.73 16.49
N ILE A 96 -12.70 18.53 17.51
CA ILE A 96 -13.01 18.85 18.91
C ILE A 96 -11.90 19.67 19.57
N LEU A 97 -12.27 20.48 20.56
CA LEU A 97 -11.30 21.20 21.38
C LEU A 97 -10.85 20.34 22.56
N VAL A 98 -9.55 20.14 22.69
CA VAL A 98 -8.95 19.38 23.79
C VAL A 98 -8.08 20.26 24.68
N SER A 99 -7.95 19.87 25.95
CA SER A 99 -7.00 20.51 26.85
C SER A 99 -5.55 20.14 26.51
N SER A 100 -4.60 20.99 26.91
CA SER A 100 -3.17 20.69 26.81
C SER A 100 -2.78 19.42 27.55
N LYS A 101 -3.51 19.05 28.61
CA LYS A 101 -3.32 17.80 29.36
C LYS A 101 -3.61 16.56 28.50
N ILE A 102 -4.71 16.56 27.74
CA ILE A 102 -5.04 15.47 26.81
C ILE A 102 -3.99 15.36 25.71
N LEU A 103 -3.59 16.50 25.16
CA LEU A 103 -2.58 16.56 24.10
C LEU A 103 -1.19 16.11 24.60
N ASN A 104 -0.84 16.39 25.86
CA ASN A 104 0.35 15.83 26.48
C ASN A 104 0.24 14.31 26.69
N LYS A 105 -0.91 13.81 27.14
CA LYS A 105 -1.12 12.37 27.32
C LYS A 105 -0.97 11.58 26.03
N LEU A 106 -1.60 12.04 24.94
CA LEU A 106 -1.53 11.34 23.64
C LEU A 106 -0.09 11.31 23.11
N ASN A 107 0.67 12.39 23.29
CA ASN A 107 2.07 12.45 22.86
C ASN A 107 2.97 11.50 23.66
N HIS A 108 2.61 11.19 24.91
CA HIS A 108 3.31 10.23 25.78
C HIS A 108 2.65 8.85 25.80
N SER A 109 1.77 8.54 24.84
CA SER A 109 1.09 7.24 24.74
C SER A 109 0.36 6.81 26.02
N SER A 110 -0.39 7.73 26.64
CA SER A 110 -0.95 7.54 28.00
C SER A 110 -2.42 7.95 28.13
N LEU A 111 -3.21 7.85 27.05
CA LEU A 111 -4.66 7.99 27.15
C LEU A 111 -5.23 6.74 27.84
N SER A 112 -6.16 6.95 28.77
CA SER A 112 -6.96 5.86 29.35
C SER A 112 -8.25 5.66 28.56
N ASP A 113 -8.96 4.56 28.81
CA ASP A 113 -10.25 4.30 28.15
C ASP A 113 -11.27 5.41 28.43
N VAL A 114 -11.31 5.90 29.67
CA VAL A 114 -12.13 7.06 30.07
C VAL A 114 -11.77 8.32 29.25
N ASN A 115 -10.52 8.46 28.81
CA ASN A 115 -10.14 9.59 27.95
C ASN A 115 -10.69 9.38 26.53
N ILE A 116 -10.64 8.16 26.00
CA ILE A 116 -11.22 7.83 24.71
C ILE A 116 -12.72 8.08 24.73
N ASP A 117 -13.45 7.50 25.68
CA ASP A 117 -14.90 7.71 25.83
C ASP A 117 -15.24 9.20 25.90
N SER A 118 -14.47 9.96 26.68
CA SER A 118 -14.66 11.40 26.79
C SER A 118 -14.47 12.12 25.47
N LEU A 119 -13.46 11.77 24.66
CA LEU A 119 -13.21 12.42 23.36
C LEU A 119 -14.38 12.23 22.39
N PHE A 120 -14.92 11.01 22.30
CA PHE A 120 -16.03 10.71 21.38
C PHE A 120 -17.41 11.15 21.89
N SER A 121 -17.48 11.65 23.12
CA SER A 121 -18.70 12.25 23.69
C SER A 121 -18.71 13.78 23.66
N GLN A 122 -17.60 14.42 23.24
CA GLN A 122 -17.48 15.87 23.20
C GLN A 122 -18.31 16.50 22.09
N GLU A 123 -18.71 17.75 22.31
CA GLU A 123 -19.37 18.55 21.28
C GLU A 123 -18.41 18.86 20.14
N ILE A 124 -18.85 18.52 18.93
CA ILE A 124 -18.09 18.71 17.70
C ILE A 124 -18.12 20.19 17.29
N ILE A 125 -16.96 20.71 16.91
CA ILE A 125 -16.85 21.99 16.19
C ILE A 125 -17.35 21.75 14.77
N ARG A 126 -18.33 22.54 14.33
CA ARG A 126 -18.99 22.35 13.04
C ARG A 126 -17.98 22.15 11.88
N PRO A 127 -18.22 21.17 10.98
CA PRO A 127 -17.26 20.77 9.93
C PRO A 127 -16.74 21.88 8.99
N ILE A 128 -17.43 23.03 8.91
CA ILE A 128 -17.03 24.20 8.11
C ILE A 128 -15.57 24.58 8.36
N ARG A 129 -15.09 24.45 9.60
CA ARG A 129 -13.73 24.81 9.98
C ARG A 129 -12.66 23.90 9.39
N LEU A 130 -12.99 22.65 9.05
CA LEU A 130 -12.06 21.74 8.37
C LEU A 130 -11.73 22.25 6.96
N HIS A 131 -12.74 22.78 6.24
CA HIS A 131 -12.53 23.38 4.94
C HIS A 131 -11.65 24.63 5.01
N ASP A 132 -11.73 25.41 6.09
CA ASP A 132 -10.86 26.57 6.30
C ASP A 132 -9.38 26.20 6.47
N TYR A 133 -9.08 24.98 6.96
CA TYR A 133 -7.70 24.48 7.01
C TYR A 133 -7.19 24.03 5.64
N ILE A 134 -8.07 23.52 4.78
CA ILE A 134 -7.69 22.99 3.45
C ILE A 134 -7.60 24.11 2.42
N TYR A 135 -8.57 25.01 2.40
CA TYR A 135 -8.78 26.01 1.34
C TYR A 135 -7.53 26.87 1.04
N PRO A 136 -6.78 27.39 2.03
CA PRO A 136 -5.59 28.20 1.78
C PRO A 136 -4.46 27.46 1.07
N PHE A 137 -4.49 26.12 1.10
CA PHE A 137 -3.47 25.25 0.51
C PHE A 137 -4.02 24.37 -0.60
N ARG A 138 -5.21 24.67 -1.12
CA ARG A 138 -5.91 23.81 -2.09
C ARG A 138 -5.03 23.51 -3.30
N THR A 139 -4.36 24.51 -3.85
CA THR A 139 -3.45 24.37 -5.00
C THR A 139 -2.26 23.49 -4.64
N GLU A 140 -1.63 23.69 -3.48
CA GLU A 140 -0.50 22.88 -3.05
C GLU A 140 -0.91 21.43 -2.78
N VAL A 141 -2.08 21.20 -2.22
CA VAL A 141 -2.64 19.88 -1.95
C VAL A 141 -3.07 19.18 -3.25
N SER A 142 -3.64 19.90 -4.23
CA SER A 142 -4.13 19.31 -5.48
C SER A 142 -3.08 19.19 -6.59
N GLU A 143 -2.16 20.15 -6.70
CA GLU A 143 -1.22 20.27 -7.82
C GLU A 143 0.24 19.95 -7.43
N VAL A 144 0.65 20.22 -6.18
CA VAL A 144 2.07 20.19 -5.77
C VAL A 144 2.42 18.96 -4.91
N TYR A 145 1.48 18.41 -4.15
CA TYR A 145 1.69 17.23 -3.33
C TYR A 145 1.03 16.01 -3.93
N ASN A 146 1.78 15.23 -4.72
CA ASN A 146 1.38 13.88 -5.11
C ASN A 146 1.16 13.04 -3.83
N PRO A 147 -0.09 12.77 -3.39
CA PRO A 147 -0.36 12.12 -2.11
C PRO A 147 0.19 10.69 -2.10
N LYS A 148 0.52 10.13 -3.28
CA LYS A 148 1.13 8.81 -3.41
C LYS A 148 2.47 8.68 -2.67
N ARG A 149 3.17 9.78 -2.42
CA ARG A 149 4.45 9.77 -1.69
C ARG A 149 4.33 9.40 -0.21
N TYR A 150 3.12 9.47 0.35
CA TYR A 150 2.87 9.11 1.75
C TYR A 150 2.44 7.65 1.92
N TYR A 151 2.09 6.98 0.82
CA TYR A 151 1.80 5.54 0.82
C TYR A 151 3.11 4.76 0.77
N PRO A 152 3.33 3.81 1.71
CA PRO A 152 4.49 2.93 1.63
C PRO A 152 4.50 2.13 0.32
N LEU A 153 5.68 2.10 -0.31
CA LEU A 153 5.95 1.24 -1.44
C LEU A 153 6.43 -0.12 -0.89
N GLU A 154 5.49 -1.04 -0.71
CA GLU A 154 5.73 -2.38 -0.16
C GLU A 154 5.09 -3.44 -1.07
N LEU A 155 5.66 -4.64 -1.10
CA LEU A 155 5.12 -5.76 -1.88
C LEU A 155 3.96 -6.41 -1.11
N PRO A 156 2.83 -6.72 -1.77
CA PRO A 156 1.71 -7.44 -1.17
C PRO A 156 2.04 -8.93 -1.03
N TYR A 157 2.71 -9.29 0.07
CA TYR A 157 3.19 -10.66 0.30
C TYR A 157 2.12 -11.76 0.22
N SER A 158 0.87 -11.45 0.52
CA SER A 158 -0.24 -12.41 0.47
C SER A 158 -0.62 -12.90 -0.93
N ILE A 159 -0.17 -12.22 -1.99
CA ILE A 159 -0.50 -12.60 -3.39
C ILE A 159 0.74 -13.05 -4.18
N ILE A 160 1.88 -13.23 -3.51
CA ILE A 160 3.13 -13.64 -4.15
C ILE A 160 3.19 -15.18 -4.20
N ASP A 161 3.58 -15.73 -5.36
CA ASP A 161 3.81 -17.16 -5.54
C ASP A 161 4.95 -17.65 -4.62
N ASP A 162 4.69 -18.72 -3.87
CA ASP A 162 5.63 -19.29 -2.89
C ASP A 162 7.01 -19.59 -3.49
N ARG A 163 7.09 -19.93 -4.78
CA ARG A 163 8.34 -20.26 -5.47
C ARG A 163 9.24 -19.05 -5.68
N ILE A 164 8.78 -17.82 -5.43
CA ILE A 164 9.59 -16.59 -5.47
C ILE A 164 9.46 -15.76 -4.19
N PHE A 165 8.86 -16.30 -3.14
CA PHE A 165 8.69 -15.58 -1.88
C PHE A 165 10.03 -15.19 -1.23
N ASP A 166 11.04 -16.07 -1.32
CA ASP A 166 12.42 -15.79 -0.93
C ASP A 166 13.00 -14.57 -1.67
N LEU A 167 12.66 -14.42 -2.95
CA LEU A 167 13.09 -13.29 -3.77
C LEU A 167 12.33 -12.01 -3.41
N ALA A 168 11.06 -12.11 -3.01
CA ALA A 168 10.29 -10.96 -2.52
C ALA A 168 10.88 -10.39 -1.23
N LEU A 169 11.38 -11.25 -0.33
CA LEU A 169 12.07 -10.81 0.88
C LEU A 169 13.42 -10.15 0.58
N LEU A 170 14.18 -10.68 -0.39
CA LEU A 170 15.44 -10.09 -0.86
C LEU A 170 15.23 -8.75 -1.57
N PHE A 171 14.11 -8.59 -2.27
CA PHE A 171 13.84 -7.50 -3.20
C PHE A 171 14.04 -6.11 -2.58
N LYS A 172 13.69 -5.93 -1.29
CA LYS A 172 13.86 -4.63 -0.60
C LYS A 172 15.32 -4.20 -0.48
N GLN A 173 16.25 -5.15 -0.46
CA GLN A 173 17.70 -4.91 -0.30
C GLN A 173 18.40 -4.90 -1.66
N ASP A 174 18.02 -5.82 -2.55
CA ASP A 174 18.64 -5.99 -3.86
C ASP A 174 17.58 -6.35 -4.93
N PRO A 175 16.84 -5.35 -5.44
CA PRO A 175 15.78 -5.53 -6.42
C PRO A 175 16.27 -6.21 -7.71
N ASP A 176 17.44 -5.80 -8.20
CA ASP A 176 17.96 -6.25 -9.49
C ASP A 176 18.34 -7.73 -9.44
N SER A 177 19.01 -8.17 -8.37
CA SER A 177 19.33 -9.58 -8.13
C SER A 177 18.07 -10.42 -7.95
N ALA A 178 17.09 -9.93 -7.18
CA ALA A 178 15.82 -10.63 -6.98
C ALA A 178 15.08 -10.83 -8.31
N LEU A 179 14.93 -9.78 -9.12
CA LEU A 179 14.26 -9.86 -10.43
C LEU A 179 15.00 -10.77 -11.41
N LEU A 180 16.33 -10.63 -11.52
CA LEU A 180 17.12 -11.48 -12.41
C LEU A 180 17.02 -12.97 -12.03
N LYS A 181 17.05 -13.28 -10.74
CA LYS A 181 16.83 -14.65 -10.24
C LYS A 181 15.42 -15.14 -10.53
N ALA A 182 14.40 -14.30 -10.37
CA ALA A 182 13.01 -14.65 -10.66
C ALA A 182 12.83 -15.04 -12.13
N TYR A 183 13.41 -14.29 -13.08
CA TYR A 183 13.36 -14.65 -14.51
C TYR A 183 14.08 -15.96 -14.84
N LYS A 184 15.28 -16.16 -14.28
CA LYS A 184 16.05 -17.39 -14.51
C LYS A 184 15.31 -18.61 -13.97
N ARG A 185 14.79 -18.51 -12.74
CA ARG A 185 14.04 -19.59 -12.09
C ARG A 185 12.76 -19.93 -12.86
N LEU A 186 12.04 -18.95 -13.40
CA LEU A 186 10.87 -19.21 -14.24
C LEU A 186 11.24 -19.95 -15.54
N GLU A 187 12.35 -19.54 -16.17
CA GLU A 187 12.87 -20.21 -17.37
C GLU A 187 13.25 -21.67 -17.08
N ASP A 188 13.89 -21.94 -15.95
CA ASP A 188 14.28 -23.28 -15.52
C ASP A 188 13.06 -24.17 -15.19
N ILE A 189 12.01 -23.60 -14.58
CA ILE A 189 10.75 -24.29 -14.30
C ILE A 189 10.09 -24.73 -15.61
N VAL A 190 9.88 -23.81 -16.54
CA VAL A 190 9.26 -24.14 -17.84
C VAL A 190 10.11 -25.12 -18.63
N ARG A 191 11.44 -25.00 -18.60
CA ARG A 191 12.34 -25.98 -19.25
C ARG A 191 12.17 -27.37 -18.67
N THR A 192 12.18 -27.50 -17.34
CA THR A 192 12.01 -28.78 -16.65
C THR A 192 10.65 -29.39 -16.97
N ARG A 193 9.61 -28.57 -17.00
CA ARG A 193 8.23 -29.00 -17.24
C ARG A 193 7.96 -29.45 -18.68
N THR A 194 8.61 -28.82 -19.66
CA THR A 194 8.35 -29.06 -21.09
C THR A 194 9.41 -29.91 -21.78
N GLY A 195 10.60 -30.04 -21.20
CA GLY A 195 11.76 -30.68 -21.82
C GLY A 195 12.39 -29.87 -22.97
N ILE A 196 11.94 -28.62 -23.19
CA ILE A 196 12.40 -27.80 -24.33
C ILE A 196 13.75 -27.15 -24.00
N ASN A 197 14.80 -27.52 -24.73
CA ASN A 197 16.15 -27.01 -24.54
C ASN A 197 16.46 -25.75 -25.38
N VAL A 198 15.63 -24.72 -25.26
CA VAL A 198 15.92 -23.38 -25.80
C VAL A 198 15.88 -22.34 -24.68
N ASN A 199 16.43 -21.15 -24.94
CA ASN A 199 16.56 -20.11 -23.93
C ASN A 199 15.60 -18.94 -24.19
N SER A 200 15.34 -18.18 -23.12
CA SER A 200 14.67 -16.87 -23.18
C SER A 200 13.25 -16.93 -23.74
N SER A 201 12.77 -15.85 -24.38
CA SER A 201 11.41 -15.78 -24.94
C SER A 201 11.09 -16.89 -25.95
N ARG A 202 12.10 -17.48 -26.61
CA ARG A 202 11.89 -18.61 -27.53
C ARG A 202 11.38 -19.86 -26.81
N LEU A 203 11.77 -20.06 -25.54
CA LEU A 203 11.29 -21.17 -24.72
C LEU A 203 9.78 -21.07 -24.55
N PHE A 204 9.31 -19.90 -24.10
CA PHE A 204 7.90 -19.67 -23.85
C PHE A 204 7.07 -19.71 -25.16
N SER A 205 7.60 -19.18 -26.26
CA SER A 205 6.93 -19.31 -27.56
C SER A 205 6.76 -20.77 -27.98
N GLN A 206 7.75 -21.64 -27.76
CA GLN A 206 7.62 -23.06 -28.08
C GLN A 206 6.74 -23.82 -27.08
N ALA A 207 6.73 -23.39 -25.82
CA ALA A 207 5.92 -24.02 -24.77
C ALA A 207 4.43 -23.67 -24.87
N LEU A 208 4.09 -22.43 -25.25
CA LEU A 208 2.73 -21.86 -25.09
C LEU A 208 2.01 -21.54 -26.40
N LEU A 209 2.72 -21.32 -27.52
CA LEU A 209 2.08 -20.96 -28.79
C LEU A 209 1.93 -22.15 -29.74
N PRO A 210 0.77 -22.30 -30.42
CA PRO A 210 0.60 -23.26 -31.50
C PRO A 210 1.62 -23.05 -32.66
N PRO A 211 1.94 -24.10 -33.44
CA PRO A 211 1.49 -25.48 -33.32
C PRO A 211 2.35 -26.35 -32.38
N LYS A 212 3.43 -25.78 -31.79
CA LYS A 212 4.40 -26.53 -30.98
C LYS A 212 4.11 -26.50 -29.48
N GLY A 213 3.20 -25.62 -29.05
CA GLY A 213 2.82 -25.44 -27.66
C GLY A 213 2.42 -26.77 -27.01
N CYS A 214 3.08 -27.11 -25.92
CA CYS A 214 2.77 -28.29 -25.11
C CYS A 214 2.05 -27.92 -23.80
N LEU A 215 1.94 -26.64 -23.50
CA LEU A 215 1.21 -26.07 -22.38
C LEU A 215 0.09 -25.16 -22.89
N THR A 216 -1.06 -25.22 -22.21
CA THR A 216 -2.25 -24.39 -22.48
C THR A 216 -2.95 -24.05 -21.17
N TRP A 217 -4.09 -23.38 -21.21
CA TRP A 217 -4.97 -23.16 -20.05
C TRP A 217 -6.36 -23.70 -20.33
N ASP A 218 -7.07 -24.08 -19.26
CA ASP A 218 -8.48 -24.50 -19.33
C ASP A 218 -9.37 -23.25 -19.43
N LEU A 219 -9.47 -22.70 -20.64
CA LEU A 219 -10.24 -21.50 -20.95
C LEU A 219 -11.25 -21.79 -22.06
N PRO A 220 -12.41 -21.10 -22.06
CA PRO A 220 -13.50 -21.39 -23.00
C PRO A 220 -13.20 -20.96 -24.44
N ASP A 221 -12.32 -19.98 -24.65
CA ASP A 221 -12.01 -19.42 -25.97
C ASP A 221 -10.50 -19.49 -26.28
N ASN A 222 -10.18 -19.93 -27.50
CA ASN A 222 -8.82 -19.95 -28.02
C ASN A 222 -8.21 -18.54 -28.08
N SER A 223 -9.04 -17.49 -28.28
CA SER A 223 -8.55 -16.11 -28.27
C SER A 223 -8.03 -15.68 -26.89
N GLU A 224 -8.62 -16.19 -25.81
CA GLU A 224 -8.14 -15.94 -24.44
C GLU A 224 -6.84 -16.69 -24.16
N ILE A 225 -6.71 -17.93 -24.65
CA ILE A 225 -5.47 -18.72 -24.58
C ILE A 225 -4.33 -17.98 -25.31
N ASP A 226 -4.59 -17.52 -26.53
CA ASP A 226 -3.63 -16.73 -27.31
C ASP A 226 -3.26 -15.42 -26.60
N GLY A 227 -4.25 -14.73 -26.04
CA GLY A 227 -4.03 -13.51 -25.25
C GLY A 227 -3.12 -13.75 -24.05
N ARG A 228 -3.38 -14.81 -23.28
CA ARG A 228 -2.60 -15.20 -22.10
C ARG A 228 -1.18 -15.62 -22.47
N ALA A 229 -1.00 -16.41 -23.53
CA ALA A 229 0.32 -16.76 -24.05
C ALA A 229 1.12 -15.52 -24.48
N ASN A 230 0.49 -14.60 -25.20
CA ASN A 230 1.12 -13.35 -25.63
C ASN A 230 1.47 -12.43 -24.47
N LEU A 231 0.59 -12.30 -23.47
CA LEU A 231 0.88 -11.56 -22.24
C LEU A 231 2.12 -12.14 -21.55
N PHE A 232 2.19 -13.45 -21.41
CA PHE A 232 3.32 -14.14 -20.78
C PHE A 232 4.64 -13.84 -21.51
N ILE A 233 4.67 -14.11 -22.81
CA ILE A 233 5.87 -14.01 -23.64
C ILE A 233 6.34 -12.56 -23.72
N ASN A 234 5.43 -11.63 -23.97
CA ASN A 234 5.77 -10.23 -24.18
C ASN A 234 6.18 -9.54 -22.87
N THR A 235 5.57 -9.88 -21.73
CA THR A 235 6.01 -9.40 -20.42
C THR A 235 7.43 -9.86 -20.14
N TYR A 236 7.73 -11.16 -20.28
CA TYR A 236 9.10 -11.66 -20.10
C TYR A 236 10.08 -10.92 -21.03
N LYS A 237 9.73 -10.79 -22.32
CA LYS A 237 10.60 -10.17 -23.33
C LYS A 237 10.86 -8.67 -23.06
N ALA A 238 9.86 -7.94 -22.58
CA ALA A 238 9.94 -6.50 -22.33
C ALA A 238 10.95 -6.17 -21.22
N PHE A 239 10.96 -6.96 -20.16
CA PHE A 239 11.73 -6.66 -18.94
C PHE A 239 13.05 -7.42 -18.86
N ARG A 240 13.05 -8.74 -19.10
CA ARG A 240 14.26 -9.56 -18.98
C ARG A 240 15.37 -9.10 -19.92
N ASN A 241 15.04 -8.75 -21.17
CA ASN A 241 16.05 -8.35 -22.16
C ASN A 241 16.72 -7.03 -21.78
N ALA A 242 15.98 -6.10 -21.17
CA ALA A 242 16.58 -4.86 -20.69
C ALA A 242 17.60 -5.14 -19.57
N ARG A 243 17.23 -6.00 -18.60
CA ARG A 243 18.11 -6.37 -17.48
C ARG A 243 19.35 -7.17 -17.88
N ALA A 244 19.26 -7.96 -18.95
CA ALA A 244 20.40 -8.75 -19.45
C ALA A 244 21.45 -7.91 -20.22
N HIS A 245 21.08 -6.72 -20.70
CA HIS A 245 21.89 -5.97 -21.67
C HIS A 245 22.18 -4.52 -21.28
N ARG A 246 21.60 -3.99 -20.21
CA ARG A 246 21.79 -2.60 -19.77
C ARG A 246 21.85 -2.52 -18.26
N GLU A 247 22.91 -1.91 -17.73
CA GLU A 247 22.84 -1.27 -16.41
C GLU A 247 21.91 -0.07 -16.57
N LYS A 248 20.76 -0.09 -15.92
CA LYS A 248 19.82 1.02 -15.94
C LYS A 248 19.69 1.56 -14.53
N ASP A 249 19.75 2.89 -14.40
CA ASP A 249 19.16 3.61 -13.28
C ASP A 249 17.63 3.54 -13.40
N GLU A 250 17.05 2.35 -13.19
CA GLU A 250 15.61 2.17 -13.19
C GLU A 250 14.98 2.76 -11.93
N ASN A 251 13.86 3.46 -12.11
CA ASN A 251 13.08 3.98 -11.00
C ASN A 251 12.62 2.82 -10.11
N PHE A 252 12.83 2.91 -8.79
CA PHE A 252 12.42 1.92 -7.81
C PHE A 252 10.93 1.52 -7.95
N ILE A 253 10.05 2.46 -8.28
CA ILE A 253 8.62 2.18 -8.55
C ILE A 253 8.45 1.21 -9.73
N HIS A 254 9.29 1.32 -10.76
CA HIS A 254 9.25 0.41 -11.91
C HIS A 254 9.66 -1.00 -11.51
N GLN A 255 10.69 -1.14 -10.67
CA GLN A 255 11.12 -2.45 -10.16
C GLN A 255 9.99 -3.13 -9.36
N TYR A 256 9.24 -2.40 -8.52
CA TYR A 256 8.09 -2.97 -7.79
C TYR A 256 7.01 -3.48 -8.74
N ARG A 257 6.68 -2.69 -9.76
CA ARG A 257 5.71 -3.10 -10.79
C ARG A 257 6.19 -4.32 -11.55
N GLU A 258 7.47 -4.35 -11.90
CA GLU A 258 8.08 -5.49 -12.57
C GLU A 258 8.04 -6.74 -11.70
N PHE A 259 8.29 -6.63 -10.38
CA PHE A 259 8.19 -7.75 -9.47
C PHE A 259 6.78 -8.37 -9.48
N LEU A 260 5.75 -7.53 -9.48
CA LEU A 260 4.35 -7.99 -9.59
C LEU A 260 4.05 -8.62 -10.95
N LEU A 261 4.65 -8.11 -12.02
CA LEU A 261 4.49 -8.69 -13.36
C LEU A 261 5.18 -10.05 -13.48
N ILE A 262 6.39 -10.22 -12.94
CA ILE A 262 7.03 -11.54 -12.92
C ILE A 262 6.27 -12.50 -12.01
N ASN A 263 5.74 -12.04 -10.87
CA ASN A 263 4.85 -12.83 -10.02
C ASN A 263 3.64 -13.38 -10.80
N GLU A 264 2.98 -12.53 -11.59
CA GLU A 264 1.87 -12.94 -12.44
C GLU A 264 2.28 -14.05 -13.42
N LEU A 265 3.50 -14.01 -13.97
CA LEU A 265 3.97 -15.09 -14.85
C LEU A 265 4.15 -16.42 -14.10
N TYR A 266 4.51 -16.41 -12.81
CA TYR A 266 4.55 -17.64 -12.01
C TYR A 266 3.14 -18.21 -11.81
N LEU A 267 2.16 -17.37 -11.49
CA LEU A 267 0.76 -17.78 -11.35
C LEU A 267 0.20 -18.33 -12.67
N LEU A 268 0.43 -17.64 -13.78
CA LEU A 268 0.04 -18.14 -15.10
C LEU A 268 0.72 -19.46 -15.47
N GLU A 269 2.00 -19.63 -15.10
CA GLU A 269 2.70 -20.90 -15.33
C GLU A 269 2.08 -22.01 -14.50
N SER A 270 1.76 -21.80 -13.21
CA SER A 270 1.19 -22.84 -12.36
C SER A 270 -0.21 -23.27 -12.80
N GLU A 271 -1.01 -22.34 -13.32
CA GLU A 271 -2.34 -22.61 -13.90
C GLU A 271 -2.29 -23.34 -15.25
N ALA A 272 -1.16 -23.31 -15.96
CA ALA A 272 -1.06 -23.98 -17.24
C ALA A 272 -1.28 -25.49 -17.07
N ILE A 273 -1.79 -26.16 -18.10
CA ILE A 273 -2.00 -27.60 -18.16
C ILE A 273 -1.31 -28.16 -19.41
N PRO A 274 -0.90 -29.44 -19.42
CA PRO A 274 -0.43 -30.07 -20.64
C PRO A 274 -1.53 -30.04 -21.71
N LEU A 275 -1.16 -29.67 -22.94
CA LEU A 275 -2.07 -29.77 -24.07
C LEU A 275 -2.41 -31.26 -24.27
N LYS A 276 -3.68 -31.64 -24.07
CA LYS A 276 -4.13 -33.02 -24.29
C LYS A 276 -3.84 -33.38 -25.74
N THR A 277 -2.92 -34.31 -25.94
CA THR A 277 -2.75 -34.93 -27.26
C THR A 277 -3.96 -35.84 -27.44
N GLU A 278 -4.88 -35.50 -28.34
CA GLU A 278 -5.87 -36.46 -28.81
C GLU A 278 -5.09 -37.66 -29.38
N GLN A 279 -5.30 -38.83 -28.78
CA GLN A 279 -4.82 -40.12 -29.30
C GLN A 279 -5.75 -40.59 -30.42
#